data_AF-A0A5U2V3E5-F1
#
_entry.id   AF-A0A5U2V3E5-F1
#
_cell.length_a   1.000
_cell.length_b   1.000
_cell.length_c   1.000
_cell.angle_alpha   90.00
_cell.angle_beta   90.00
_cell.angle_gamma   90.00
#
_symmetry.space_group_name_H-M   'P 1'
#
loop_
_entity.id
_entity.type
_entity.pdbx_description
1 polymer ?
#
loop_
_entity_poly.entity_id
_entity_poly.type
_entity_poly.pdbx_seq_one_letter_code
_entity_poly.pdbx_strand_id
1 'polypeptide(L)' 'MCIIFTLLLFNKNNTVYLHVVTNSFSPES' A
#
# COMPACT_ATOMS: atom_id res chain seq x y z
N MET A 1 9.71 4.64 20.28
CA MET A 1 10.38 4.10 19.07
C MET A 1 9.52 3.06 18.32
N CYS A 2 8.84 2.11 18.97
CA CYS A 2 8.08 1.06 18.26
C CYS A 2 6.84 1.55 17.50
N ILE A 3 6.08 2.51 18.05
CA ILE A 3 4.82 2.99 17.46
C ILE A 3 5.04 3.60 16.07
N ILE A 4 6.12 4.38 15.90
CA ILE A 4 6.48 5.02 14.64
C ILE A 4 6.79 3.98 13.57
N PHE A 5 7.51 2.91 13.95
CA PHE A 5 7.86 1.82 13.04
C PHE A 5 6.61 1.05 12.57
N THR A 6 5.68 0.77 13.48
CA THR A 6 4.39 0.14 13.14
C THR A 6 3.56 1.02 12.20
N LEU A 7 3.50 2.33 12.45
CA LEU A 7 2.81 3.28 11.57
C LEU A 7 3.44 3.35 10.17
N LEU A 8 4.77 3.36 10.08
CA LEU A 8 5.49 3.36 8.80
C LEU A 8 5.23 2.07 8.00
N LEU A 9 5.26 0.91 8.67
CA LEU A 9 4.93 -0.38 8.06
C LEU A 9 3.48 -0.42 7.55
N PHE A 10 2.52 0.08 8.34
CA PHE A 10 1.10 0.08 7.96
C PHE A 10 0.83 0.99 6.76
N ASN A 11 1.44 2.18 6.73
CA ASN A 11 1.31 3.14 5.63
C ASN A 11 1.91 2.59 4.31
N LYS A 12 3.10 1.97 4.39
CA LYS A 12 3.74 1.32 3.24
C LYS A 12 2.89 0.18 2.68
N ASN A 13 2.33 -0.66 3.55
CA ASN A 13 1.48 -1.78 3.12
C ASN A 13 0.18 -1.32 2.46
N ASN A 14 -0.47 -0.26 2.98
CA ASN A 14 -1.66 0.31 2.34
C ASN A 14 -1.34 0.90 0.96
N THR A 15 -0.21 1.56 0.81
CA THR A 15 0.21 2.14 -0.48
C THR A 15 0.46 1.04 -1.53
N VAL A 16 1.16 -0.03 -1.15
CA VAL A 16 1.41 -1.18 -2.03
C VAL A 16 0.11 -1.90 -2.39
N TYR A 17 -0.76 -2.14 -1.40
CA TYR A 17 -2.06 -2.77 -1.63
C TYR A 17 -2.93 -1.96 -2.59
N LEU A 18 -3.04 -0.64 -2.37
CA LEU A 18 -3.81 0.24 -3.24
C LEU A 18 -3.23 0.28 -4.66
N HIS A 19 -1.91 0.32 -4.81
CA HIS A 19 -1.24 0.28 -6.11
C HIS A 19 -1.50 -1.04 -6.85
N VAL A 20 -1.41 -2.18 -6.17
CA VAL A 20 -1.70 -3.50 -6.75
C VAL A 20 -3.17 -3.60 -7.15
N VAL A 21 -4.09 -3.19 -6.27
CA VAL A 21 -5.53 -3.16 -6.56
C VAL A 21 -5.79 -2.27 -7.78
N THR A 22 -5.30 -1.03 -7.78
CA THR A 22 -5.52 -0.08 -8.88
C THR A 22 -4.93 -0.59 -10.20
N ASN A 23 -3.74 -1.19 -10.18
CA ASN A 23 -3.14 -1.77 -11.38
C ASN A 23 -3.86 -3.04 -11.84
N SER A 24 -4.43 -3.83 -10.93
CA SER A 24 -5.25 -5.00 -11.29
C SER A 24 -6.63 -4.63 -11.83
N PHE A 25 -7.11 -3.42 -11.51
CA PHE A 25 -8.38 -2.86 -12.01
C PHE A 25 -8.18 -1.87 -13.17
N SER A 26 -6.94 -1.56 -13.55
CA SER A 26 -6.66 -0.84 -14.78
C SER A 26 -6.89 -1.83 -15.92
N PRO A 27 -7.95 -1.68 -16.74
CA PRO A 27 -8.02 -2.46 -17.96
C PRO A 27 -6.81 -2.06 -18.78
N GLU A 28 -5.92 -3.00 -19.10
CA GLU A 28 -4.99 -2.80 -20.20
C GLU A 28 -5.85 -2.48 -21.42
N SER A 29 -5.82 -1.22 -21.86
CA SER A 29 -6.53 -0.71 -23.03
C SER A 29 -5.94 -1.30 -24.31
#